data_AF-A0A1Z9EFT7-F1
#
_entry.id   AF-A0A1Z9EFT7-F1
#
_cell.length_a   1.000
_cell.length_b   1.000
_cell.length_c   1.000
_cell.angle_alpha   90.00
_cell.angle_beta   90.00
_cell.angle_gamma   90.00
#
_symmetry.space_group_name_H-M   'P 1'
#
loop_
_entity.id
_entity.type
_entity.pdbx_description
1 polymer ?
#
loop_
_entity_poly.entity_id
_entity_poly.type
_entity_poly.pdbx_seq_one_letter_code
_entity_poly.pdbx_strand_id
1 'polypeptide(L)'
;MSWFQECVDTLHVDTGLNCDRLVVNKAWANKSVAGSGHHHDAHRHPMSYYSGIFYLTQGAPTIFIDPLFQREWGSFYLDGKVNSELAYHGGAGGLLLFPSYMIHASAPNTEDVDRYSVAFNTFPSGDINLGGHGLPMARVKTEGWKDLGPLSLDEYARD
;
A
#
# COMPACT_ATOMS: atom_id res chain seq x y z
N MET A 1 -10.90 -10.32 5.57
CA MET A 1 -10.97 -8.90 5.16
C MET A 1 -11.09 -7.95 6.35
N SER A 2 -11.80 -8.31 7.43
CA SER A 2 -11.91 -7.47 8.63
C SER A 2 -10.56 -7.00 9.17
N TRP A 3 -9.62 -7.91 9.39
CA TRP A 3 -8.31 -7.55 9.95
C TRP A 3 -7.52 -6.55 9.08
N PHE A 4 -7.51 -6.71 7.75
CA PHE A 4 -6.86 -5.72 6.87
C PHE A 4 -7.54 -4.35 6.96
N GLN A 5 -8.87 -4.33 7.08
CA GLN A 5 -9.62 -3.09 7.25
C GLN A 5 -9.28 -2.42 8.58
N GLU A 6 -9.20 -3.18 9.68
CA GLU A 6 -8.83 -2.67 11.01
C GLU A 6 -7.40 -2.07 11.01
N CYS A 7 -6.45 -2.70 10.31
CA CYS A 7 -5.11 -2.12 10.13
C CYS A 7 -5.14 -0.81 9.34
N VAL A 8 -5.96 -0.72 8.30
CA VAL A 8 -6.13 0.50 7.49
C VAL A 8 -6.86 1.60 8.27
N ASP A 9 -7.84 1.24 9.10
CA ASP A 9 -8.55 2.18 9.97
C ASP A 9 -7.60 2.76 11.03
N THR A 10 -6.74 1.91 11.61
CA THR A 10 -5.66 2.36 12.51
C THR A 10 -4.74 3.35 11.82
N LEU A 11 -4.27 3.03 10.60
CA LEU A 11 -3.45 3.94 9.80
C LEU A 11 -4.16 5.26 9.52
N HIS A 12 -5.45 5.22 9.17
CA HIS A 12 -6.26 6.39 8.89
C HIS A 12 -6.31 7.34 10.10
N VAL A 13 -6.52 6.78 11.30
CA VAL A 13 -6.51 7.53 12.57
C VAL A 13 -5.14 8.10 12.86
N ASP A 14 -4.09 7.27 12.80
CA ASP A 14 -2.71 7.66 13.10
C ASP A 14 -2.20 8.78 12.17
N THR A 15 -2.70 8.84 10.93
CA THR A 15 -2.30 9.84 9.92
C THR A 15 -3.25 11.04 9.83
N GLY A 16 -4.39 11.01 10.50
CA GLY A 16 -5.36 12.12 10.51
C GLY A 16 -5.92 12.45 9.13
N LEU A 17 -6.23 11.44 8.32
CA LEU A 17 -6.72 11.66 6.95
C LEU A 17 -8.10 12.30 6.97
N ASN A 18 -8.28 13.32 6.13
CA ASN A 18 -9.55 14.04 6.04
C ASN A 18 -10.50 13.35 5.04
N CYS A 19 -10.99 12.17 5.45
CA CYS A 19 -12.14 11.51 4.84
C CYS A 19 -12.90 10.70 5.88
N ASP A 20 -14.13 10.28 5.59
CA ASP A 20 -14.89 9.47 6.56
C ASP A 20 -14.23 8.12 6.85
N ARG A 21 -13.60 7.50 5.84
CA ARG A 21 -12.83 6.26 5.98
C ARG A 21 -11.92 5.99 4.77
N LEU A 22 -10.85 5.23 4.96
CA LEU A 22 -10.17 4.49 3.89
C LEU A 22 -10.70 3.07 3.82
N VAL A 23 -11.24 2.66 2.67
CA VAL A 23 -11.87 1.34 2.51
C VAL A 23 -10.97 0.42 1.68
N VAL A 24 -10.70 -0.79 2.20
CA VAL A 24 -10.11 -1.87 1.41
C VAL A 24 -11.13 -2.35 0.38
N ASN A 25 -10.90 -2.05 -0.90
CA ASN A 25 -11.89 -2.27 -1.97
C ASN A 25 -11.48 -3.31 -3.02
N LYS A 26 -10.18 -3.62 -3.13
CA LYS A 26 -9.66 -4.63 -4.06
C LYS A 26 -8.58 -5.45 -3.38
N ALA A 27 -8.57 -6.76 -3.62
CA ALA A 27 -7.51 -7.64 -3.16
C ALA A 27 -7.33 -8.84 -4.07
N TRP A 28 -6.12 -9.38 -4.10
CA TRP A 28 -5.76 -10.56 -4.88
C TRP A 28 -4.60 -11.31 -4.23
N ALA A 29 -4.46 -12.59 -4.54
CA ALA A 29 -3.34 -13.41 -4.11
C ALA A 29 -2.30 -13.50 -5.23
N ASN A 30 -1.03 -13.48 -4.87
CA ASN A 30 0.09 -13.69 -5.78
C ASN A 30 0.88 -14.93 -5.34
N LYS A 31 1.33 -15.71 -6.32
CA LYS A 31 2.29 -16.80 -6.15
C LYS A 31 3.49 -16.54 -7.05
N SER A 32 4.68 -16.48 -6.47
CA SER A 32 5.94 -16.59 -7.22
C SER A 32 6.60 -17.92 -6.87
N VAL A 33 6.92 -18.72 -7.89
CA VAL A 33 7.40 -20.10 -7.71
C VAL A 33 8.88 -20.08 -7.31
N ALA A 34 9.30 -21.00 -6.45
CA ALA A 34 10.69 -21.19 -6.05
C ALA A 34 11.61 -21.32 -7.29
N GLY A 35 12.70 -20.57 -7.30
CA GLY A 35 13.73 -20.60 -8.35
C GLY A 35 13.27 -20.20 -9.75
N SER A 36 12.02 -19.74 -9.95
CA SER A 36 11.50 -19.45 -11.28
C SER A 36 11.89 -18.07 -11.79
N GLY A 37 12.39 -17.19 -10.91
CA GLY A 37 12.62 -15.79 -11.21
C GLY A 37 11.33 -14.99 -11.46
N HIS A 38 10.14 -15.56 -11.21
CA HIS A 38 8.87 -14.85 -11.37
C HIS A 38 8.86 -13.59 -10.50
N HIS A 39 8.43 -12.48 -11.11
CA HIS A 39 8.29 -11.19 -10.46
C HIS A 39 7.21 -10.34 -11.13
N HIS A 40 6.85 -9.25 -10.47
CA HIS A 40 6.12 -8.12 -11.03
C HIS A 40 7.09 -6.99 -11.32
N ASP A 41 7.01 -6.45 -12.53
CA ASP A 41 7.76 -5.27 -12.94
C ASP A 41 7.39 -4.04 -12.10
N ALA A 42 8.25 -3.03 -12.13
CA ALA A 42 8.03 -1.77 -11.45
C ALA A 42 6.74 -1.09 -11.93
N HIS A 43 5.82 -0.85 -11.00
CA HIS A 43 4.55 -0.19 -11.27
C HIS A 43 4.05 0.57 -10.03
N ARG A 44 2.91 1.24 -10.17
CA ARG A 44 2.14 1.83 -9.06
C ARG A 44 0.67 1.49 -9.25
N HIS A 45 -0.17 1.75 -8.24
CA HIS A 45 -1.62 1.50 -8.33
C HIS A 45 -2.38 2.83 -8.50
N PRO A 46 -2.78 3.21 -9.73
CA PRO A 46 -3.54 4.44 -9.95
C PRO A 46 -4.88 4.41 -9.22
N MET A 47 -5.35 5.60 -8.85
CA MET A 47 -6.64 5.83 -8.18
C MET A 47 -6.78 5.20 -6.78
N SER A 48 -5.75 4.53 -6.27
CA SER A 48 -5.70 4.00 -4.90
C SER A 48 -4.95 5.00 -4.00
N TYR A 49 -5.21 5.00 -2.70
CA TYR A 49 -4.57 5.91 -1.75
C TYR A 49 -3.44 5.22 -0.97
N TYR A 50 -3.75 4.11 -0.30
CA TYR A 50 -2.74 3.18 0.22
C TYR A 50 -2.88 1.80 -0.43
N SER A 51 -1.75 1.12 -0.58
CA SER A 51 -1.68 -0.27 -1.01
C SER A 51 -1.05 -1.08 0.12
N GLY A 52 -1.41 -2.37 0.14
CA GLY A 52 -0.96 -3.30 1.17
C GLY A 52 -0.40 -4.58 0.57
N ILE A 53 0.64 -5.13 1.21
CA ILE A 53 1.17 -6.46 0.91
C ILE A 53 1.25 -7.24 2.22
N PHE A 54 0.46 -8.30 2.31
CA PHE A 54 0.53 -9.27 3.38
C PHE A 54 1.33 -10.49 2.92
N TYR A 55 2.44 -10.77 3.56
CA TYR A 55 3.34 -11.87 3.21
C TYR A 55 2.88 -13.15 3.90
N LEU A 56 2.47 -14.16 3.12
CA LEU A 56 2.04 -15.45 3.67
C LEU A 56 3.24 -16.37 3.94
N THR A 57 4.29 -16.23 3.14
CA THR A 57 5.55 -16.98 3.27
C THR A 57 6.74 -16.02 3.27
N GLN A 58 7.93 -16.57 3.53
CA GLN A 58 9.19 -15.88 3.22
C GLN A 58 9.42 -15.85 1.69
N GLY A 59 10.46 -15.16 1.25
CA GLY A 59 10.92 -15.17 -0.13
C GLY A 59 11.35 -13.80 -0.61
N ALA A 60 11.27 -13.59 -1.92
CA ALA A 60 11.73 -12.37 -2.57
C ALA A 60 11.09 -11.09 -1.96
N PRO A 61 11.89 -10.06 -1.63
CA PRO A 61 11.37 -8.81 -1.06
C PRO A 61 10.56 -8.01 -2.08
N THR A 62 9.77 -7.06 -1.59
CA THR A 62 9.27 -5.95 -2.43
C THR A 62 10.35 -4.89 -2.52
N ILE A 63 10.54 -4.36 -3.73
CA ILE A 63 11.46 -3.26 -4.02
C ILE A 63 10.64 -1.99 -4.14
N PHE A 64 10.98 -0.95 -3.39
CA PHE A 64 10.43 0.39 -3.50
C PHE A 64 11.43 1.30 -4.19
N ILE A 65 10.99 2.04 -5.18
CA ILE A 65 11.82 2.99 -5.92
C ILE A 65 11.51 4.41 -5.42
N ASP A 66 12.55 5.23 -5.26
CA ASP A 66 12.43 6.64 -4.90
C ASP A 66 11.45 7.33 -5.87
N PRO A 67 10.30 7.83 -5.39
CA PRO A 67 9.30 8.46 -6.26
C PRO A 67 9.80 9.75 -6.92
N LEU A 68 10.92 10.32 -6.44
CA LEU A 68 11.56 11.51 -6.96
C LEU A 68 12.82 11.19 -7.79
N PHE A 69 12.99 9.94 -8.25
CA PHE A 69 14.19 9.52 -8.99
C PHE A 69 14.52 10.40 -10.21
N GLN A 70 13.54 11.08 -10.81
CA GLN A 70 13.77 11.97 -11.96
C GLN A 70 14.62 13.19 -11.60
N ARG A 71 14.75 13.54 -10.31
CA ARG A 71 15.64 14.63 -9.86
C ARG A 71 17.11 14.37 -10.21
N GLU A 72 17.48 13.10 -10.34
CA GLU A 72 18.85 12.68 -10.69
C GLU A 72 19.14 12.88 -12.17
N TRP A 73 18.12 13.01 -13.04
CA TRP A 73 18.31 13.15 -14.50
C TRP A 73 18.93 14.49 -14.90
N GLY A 74 18.87 15.50 -14.03
CA GLY A 74 19.53 16.80 -14.21
C GLY A 74 20.83 16.97 -13.43
N SER A 75 21.29 15.92 -12.74
CA SER A 75 22.46 15.94 -11.86
C SER A 75 23.53 14.96 -12.33
N PHE A 76 24.74 15.04 -11.78
CA PHE A 76 25.75 14.00 -12.02
C PHE A 76 25.26 12.68 -11.44
N TYR A 77 25.11 11.67 -12.28
CA TYR A 77 24.82 10.30 -11.86
C TYR A 77 26.14 9.56 -11.60
N LEU A 78 26.28 8.99 -10.41
CA LEU A 78 27.40 8.15 -10.04
C LEU A 78 26.92 6.71 -9.89
N ASP A 79 27.51 5.79 -10.64
CA ASP A 79 27.26 4.36 -10.47
C ASP A 79 27.65 3.92 -9.05
N GLY A 80 26.70 3.34 -8.31
CA GLY A 80 26.93 2.86 -6.95
C GLY A 80 25.63 2.53 -6.21
N LYS A 81 25.75 2.04 -4.96
CA LYS A 81 24.60 1.81 -4.06
C LYS A 81 24.08 3.10 -3.43
N VAL A 82 23.96 4.16 -4.22
CA VAL A 82 23.20 5.34 -3.78
C VAL A 82 21.74 4.91 -3.90
N ASN A 83 21.18 4.44 -2.79
CA ASN A 83 19.91 3.71 -2.76
C ASN A 83 18.73 4.56 -3.28
N SER A 84 18.50 4.52 -4.60
CA SER A 84 17.22 4.87 -5.22
C SER A 84 16.18 3.76 -5.02
N GLU A 85 16.59 2.64 -4.45
CA GLU A 85 15.76 1.46 -4.19
C GLU A 85 15.88 1.00 -2.73
N LEU A 86 14.77 0.58 -2.16
CA LEU A 86 14.68 -0.09 -0.86
C LEU A 86 14.03 -1.46 -1.04
N ALA A 87 14.80 -2.52 -0.81
CA ALA A 87 14.27 -3.88 -0.74
C ALA A 87 13.78 -4.16 0.70
N TYR A 88 12.51 -4.56 0.84
CA TYR A 88 11.92 -4.86 2.14
C TYR A 88 10.98 -6.07 2.05
N HIS A 89 11.09 -6.97 3.03
CA HIS A 89 10.16 -8.08 3.24
C HIS A 89 9.65 -8.02 4.69
N GLY A 90 8.34 -8.01 4.89
CA GLY A 90 7.73 -7.89 6.23
C GLY A 90 7.85 -9.15 7.10
N GLY A 91 8.60 -10.16 6.66
CA GLY A 91 8.53 -11.54 7.18
C GLY A 91 7.18 -12.22 6.90
N ALA A 92 7.14 -13.56 7.02
CA ALA A 92 5.88 -14.29 6.96
C ALA A 92 4.94 -13.85 8.10
N GLY A 93 3.69 -13.54 7.76
CA GLY A 93 2.71 -12.93 8.66
C GLY A 93 2.81 -11.41 8.76
N GLY A 94 3.77 -10.78 8.10
CA GLY A 94 3.91 -9.32 8.08
C GLY A 94 2.96 -8.65 7.09
N LEU A 95 2.32 -7.55 7.52
CA LEU A 95 1.61 -6.62 6.66
C LEU A 95 2.45 -5.36 6.45
N LEU A 96 2.66 -4.99 5.19
CA LEU A 96 3.23 -3.71 4.82
C LEU A 96 2.14 -2.83 4.21
N LEU A 97 1.97 -1.61 4.72
CA LEU A 97 1.11 -0.57 4.15
C LEU A 97 2.01 0.55 3.61
N PHE A 98 1.72 1.04 2.41
CA PHE A 98 2.48 2.11 1.78
C PHE A 98 1.61 2.99 0.88
N PRO A 99 1.96 4.27 0.64
CA PRO A 99 1.22 5.12 -0.26
C PRO A 99 1.20 4.55 -1.68
N SER A 100 0.03 4.46 -2.31
CA SER A 100 -0.14 3.81 -3.62
C SER A 100 0.58 4.52 -4.78
N TYR A 101 1.07 5.74 -4.56
CA TYR A 101 1.90 6.46 -5.54
C TYR A 101 3.32 5.91 -5.63
N MET A 102 3.80 5.20 -4.59
CA MET A 102 5.15 4.63 -4.55
C MET A 102 5.31 3.62 -5.68
N ILE A 103 6.33 3.82 -6.51
CA ILE A 103 6.70 2.85 -7.54
C ILE A 103 7.33 1.66 -6.83
N HIS A 104 6.85 0.46 -7.14
CA HIS A 104 7.32 -0.77 -6.51
C HIS A 104 7.31 -1.95 -7.47
N ALA A 105 8.13 -2.94 -7.16
CA ALA A 105 8.26 -4.21 -7.85
C ALA A 105 8.36 -5.36 -6.83
N SER A 106 8.25 -6.60 -7.27
CA SER A 106 8.77 -7.72 -6.48
C SER A 106 10.14 -8.10 -7.02
N ALA A 107 11.11 -8.39 -6.16
CA ALA A 107 12.36 -8.98 -6.64
C ALA A 107 12.07 -10.34 -7.34
N PRO A 108 12.87 -10.73 -8.35
CA PRO A 108 12.82 -12.08 -8.93
C PRO A 108 12.95 -13.14 -7.83
N ASN A 109 12.05 -14.13 -7.82
CA ASN A 109 12.14 -15.22 -6.85
C ASN A 109 13.19 -16.25 -7.28
N THR A 110 14.42 -16.03 -6.82
CA THR A 110 15.55 -16.95 -7.00
C THR A 110 15.72 -17.90 -5.82
N GLU A 111 14.95 -17.71 -4.75
CA GLU A 111 14.99 -18.54 -3.54
C GLU A 111 14.33 -19.89 -3.77
N ASP A 112 14.65 -20.87 -2.92
CA ASP A 112 14.09 -22.24 -2.94
C ASP A 112 12.71 -22.36 -2.26
N VAL A 113 12.02 -21.23 -2.06
CA VAL A 113 10.70 -21.14 -1.43
C VAL A 113 9.68 -20.47 -2.36
N ASP A 114 8.47 -21.02 -2.40
CA ASP A 114 7.34 -20.36 -3.05
C ASP A 114 6.95 -19.11 -2.23
N ARG A 115 6.99 -17.93 -2.86
CA ARG A 115 6.53 -16.68 -2.27
C ARG A 115 5.04 -16.50 -2.50
N TYR A 116 4.26 -16.58 -1.43
CA TYR A 116 2.84 -16.31 -1.41
C TYR A 116 2.57 -14.97 -0.73
N SER A 117 1.71 -14.15 -1.32
CA SER A 117 1.30 -12.87 -0.73
C SER A 117 -0.14 -12.53 -1.08
N VAL A 118 -0.79 -11.74 -0.24
CA VAL A 118 -2.07 -11.08 -0.54
C VAL A 118 -1.80 -9.61 -0.70
N ALA A 119 -2.12 -9.05 -1.86
CA ALA A 119 -2.05 -7.62 -2.11
C ALA A 119 -3.45 -7.02 -2.07
N PHE A 120 -3.55 -5.75 -1.66
CA PHE A 120 -4.80 -5.01 -1.69
C PHE A 120 -4.60 -3.52 -1.90
N ASN A 121 -5.67 -2.84 -2.31
CA ASN A 121 -5.74 -1.40 -2.47
C ASN A 121 -6.83 -0.80 -1.57
N THR A 122 -6.62 0.46 -1.19
CA THR A 122 -7.57 1.25 -0.41
C THR A 122 -8.03 2.50 -1.17
N PHE A 123 -9.28 2.87 -0.95
CA PHE A 123 -9.92 4.03 -1.57
C PHE A 123 -10.59 4.89 -0.50
N PRO A 124 -10.47 6.22 -0.57
CA PRO A 124 -11.24 7.12 0.29
C PRO A 124 -12.74 6.94 0.08
N SER A 125 -13.52 7.05 1.15
CA SER A 125 -14.98 7.01 1.12
C SER A 125 -15.55 8.13 1.96
N GLY A 126 -16.77 8.55 1.63
CA GLY A 126 -17.50 9.60 2.31
C GLY A 126 -17.15 11.01 1.86
N ASP A 127 -17.26 11.94 2.79
CA ASP A 127 -16.87 13.33 2.61
C ASP A 127 -15.34 13.46 2.57
N ILE A 128 -14.78 13.98 1.47
CA ILE A 128 -13.34 14.07 1.23
C ILE A 128 -12.89 15.51 1.33
N ASN A 129 -11.97 15.79 2.27
CA ASN A 129 -11.41 17.10 2.61
C ASN A 129 -12.47 18.16 2.95
N LEU A 130 -12.11 19.11 3.80
CA LEU A 130 -12.95 20.28 4.04
C LEU A 130 -12.66 21.38 3.01
N GLY A 131 -13.71 21.83 2.34
CA GLY A 131 -13.71 23.01 1.47
C GLY A 131 -14.26 24.25 2.17
N GLY A 132 -14.50 25.30 1.39
CA GLY A 132 -15.10 26.54 1.89
C GLY A 132 -16.47 26.30 2.52
N HIS A 133 -16.80 27.09 3.54
CA HIS A 133 -18.09 27.01 4.25
C HIS A 133 -18.39 25.66 4.92
N GLY A 134 -17.37 24.84 5.19
CA GLY A 134 -17.53 23.55 5.85
C GLY A 134 -18.15 22.46 4.97
N LEU A 135 -18.16 22.65 3.64
CA LEU A 135 -18.62 21.66 2.68
C LEU A 135 -17.46 20.77 2.22
N PRO A 136 -17.69 19.47 1.97
CA PRO A 136 -16.64 18.60 1.49
C PRO A 136 -16.18 18.96 0.07
N MET A 137 -14.90 18.74 -0.24
CA MET A 137 -14.36 18.96 -1.60
C MET A 137 -14.90 17.93 -2.60
N ALA A 138 -15.17 16.71 -2.15
CA ALA A 138 -15.85 15.67 -2.93
C ALA A 138 -16.64 14.73 -2.01
N ARG A 139 -17.68 14.10 -2.55
CA ARG A 139 -18.36 12.97 -1.90
C ARG A 139 -18.11 11.71 -2.71
N VAL A 140 -17.44 10.73 -2.10
CA VAL A 140 -17.04 9.50 -2.77
C VAL A 140 -17.75 8.33 -2.14
N LYS A 141 -18.46 7.53 -2.95
CA LYS A 141 -18.98 6.24 -2.51
C LYS A 141 -18.04 5.15 -3.00
N THR A 142 -17.37 4.47 -2.06
CA THR A 142 -16.50 3.34 -2.37
C THR A 142 -17.19 2.04 -2.01
N GLU A 143 -17.22 1.10 -2.97
CA GLU A 143 -17.73 -0.25 -2.73
C GLU A 143 -16.60 -1.12 -2.14
N GLY A 144 -16.80 -1.58 -0.90
CA GLY A 144 -15.89 -2.50 -0.22
C GLY A 144 -16.50 -3.91 -0.06
N TRP A 145 -15.83 -4.74 0.72
CA TRP A 145 -16.30 -6.10 1.05
C TRP A 145 -17.56 -6.12 1.95
N LYS A 146 -17.86 -4.99 2.62
CA LYS A 146 -19.13 -4.70 3.31
C LYS A 146 -19.37 -3.19 3.34
N ASP A 147 -20.60 -2.77 3.65
CA ASP A 147 -20.85 -1.38 4.00
C ASP A 147 -20.34 -1.11 5.42
N LEU A 148 -19.34 -0.24 5.51
CA LEU A 148 -18.59 0.04 6.75
C LEU A 148 -19.07 1.30 7.45
N GLY A 149 -19.76 2.21 6.75
CA GLY A 149 -20.03 3.56 7.24
C GLY A 149 -18.76 4.38 7.56
N PRO A 150 -18.93 5.59 8.11
CA PRO A 150 -17.82 6.42 8.59
C PRO A 150 -17.06 5.72 9.72
N LEU A 151 -15.77 6.02 9.84
CA LEU A 151 -14.93 5.51 10.91
C LEU A 151 -15.25 6.24 12.23
N SER A 152 -15.49 5.48 13.29
CA SER A 152 -15.55 6.01 14.65
C SER A 152 -14.13 6.20 15.18
N LEU A 153 -13.62 7.43 15.19
CA LEU A 153 -12.25 7.71 15.64
C LEU A 153 -12.04 7.36 17.12
N ASP A 154 -13.08 7.48 17.94
CA ASP A 154 -13.04 7.16 19.37
C ASP A 154 -12.78 5.67 19.65
N GLU A 155 -13.15 4.77 18.73
CA GLU A 155 -12.86 3.33 18.85
C GLU A 155 -11.37 3.00 18.66
N TYR A 156 -10.60 3.92 18.07
CA TYR A 156 -9.18 3.79 17.78
C TYR A 156 -8.32 4.76 18.59
N ALA A 157 -8.93 5.56 19.47
CA ALA A 157 -8.21 6.40 20.41
C ALA A 157 -7.36 5.50 21.32
N ARG A 158 -6.03 5.69 21.26
CA ARG A 158 -5.10 5.06 22.19
C ARG A 158 -4.92 5.99 23.39
N ASP A 159 -4.98 5.44 24.59
CA ASP A 159 -4.68 6.14 25.86
C ASP A 159 -3.28 6.78 25.85
#